data_AF-A0A9E5XV87-F1
#
_entry.id   AF-A0A9E5XV87-F1
#
_cell.length_a   1.000
_cell.length_b   1.000
_cell.length_c   1.000
_cell.angle_alpha   90.00
_cell.angle_beta   90.00
_cell.angle_gamma   90.00
#
_symmetry.space_group_name_H-M   'P 1'
#
loop_
_entity.id
_entity.type
_entity.pdbx_description
1 polymer ?
#
loop_
_entity_poly.entity_id
_entity_poly.type
_entity_poly.pdbx_seq_one_letter_code
_entity_poly.pdbx_strand_id
1 'polypeptide(L)'
;MKTIKYFPFLVFIFFIFSAEAQTVKIKKGEKSYEIYSYDECIEKFEGLSDKSVDIKRKLAESYFKTGDYENAEKYYAEVALSDEYNSEDVYNYASVLKINRKYDEYKKQMDRFYEMEKQDRRAELFAENKSFLDELLQDNEQFKIKNLDINTSAQDFGTAYYGTEQTVFASTRTATKLFKRVWNWNKLPFLDLYIADIKRSNLDNVKQFKKKFNKKYHEGPASFNKKGDFMAYTLNNYENKSKDGVIKLQIFTSENIDGDWQDPVSLPFNSSEYSVGHPALTEDGKTMYFASDMPGGYGGTDIYVTRKDENGNWSDPENLGETVNTEGNEMFPFIHKNGMLFFASDGLPGIGGLDVFMTKKEGNDFIKPKNLGVPVNSNYDDFALIIDENMKSGFFSSNRTDGKGNDDIYSFKVLKEIQFNKIIKGKTKDTEGQILANTTVILFDQEGNPVKTVESDENGNFEFSAEPAALYTLEGSKPSYISVKEDVDTKTPEDVITKDLILEKMPDFIIHGLVSDSDTKKPLENVKITVTENNTGKTSELNIVDAGDFYLKLPEKHLYDTVNYTFLFEKEGYAPKTFNYNKVLDKYGEYGFNVYMNKIKPGEDLGKLIEINPIYFDFDKYNIRPDAAA
;
A
#
# COMPACT_ATOMS: atom_id res chain seq x y z
N MET A 1 39.44 75.18 35.67
CA MET A 1 39.29 73.87 34.98
C MET A 1 37.81 73.63 34.68
N LYS A 2 37.40 73.68 33.41
CA LYS A 2 36.09 73.19 32.96
C LYS A 2 36.33 72.21 31.82
N THR A 3 36.53 70.95 32.16
CA THR A 3 36.54 69.82 31.21
C THR A 3 35.11 69.59 30.76
N ILE A 4 34.80 69.98 29.53
CA ILE A 4 33.49 69.76 28.92
C ILE A 4 33.37 68.28 28.55
N LYS A 5 32.35 67.64 29.10
CA LYS A 5 31.93 66.25 28.88
C LYS A 5 31.39 66.08 27.45
N TYR A 6 32.25 65.83 26.45
CA TYR A 6 31.83 65.42 25.09
C TYR A 6 31.70 63.88 24.92
N PHE A 7 32.05 63.11 25.95
CA PHE A 7 32.01 61.64 25.92
C PHE A 7 30.61 61.03 25.72
N PRO A 8 29.50 61.52 26.32
CA PRO A 8 28.19 60.90 26.10
C PRO A 8 27.58 61.21 24.72
N PHE A 9 28.02 62.27 24.03
CA PHE A 9 27.48 62.66 22.72
C PHE A 9 28.10 61.85 21.56
N LEU A 10 29.40 61.54 21.64
CA LEU A 10 30.09 60.65 20.70
C LEU A 10 29.60 59.20 20.81
N VAL A 11 29.30 58.74 22.02
CA VAL A 11 28.70 57.41 22.27
C VAL A 11 27.28 57.36 21.69
N PHE A 12 26.46 58.40 21.87
CA PHE A 12 25.10 58.47 21.34
C PHE A 12 25.06 58.50 19.80
N ILE A 13 25.96 59.23 19.15
CA ILE A 13 26.10 59.25 17.68
C ILE A 13 26.53 57.86 17.15
N PHE A 14 27.45 57.17 17.83
CA PHE A 14 27.88 55.82 17.45
C PHE A 14 26.74 54.79 17.55
N PHE A 15 25.87 54.91 18.56
CA PHE A 15 24.66 54.08 18.69
C PHE A 15 23.63 54.32 17.58
N ILE A 16 23.43 55.57 17.15
CA ILE A 16 22.50 55.88 16.03
C ILE A 16 23.02 55.28 14.71
N PHE A 17 24.30 55.46 14.39
CA PHE A 17 24.89 54.87 13.18
C PHE A 17 24.88 53.33 13.21
N SER A 18 24.99 52.73 14.40
CA SER A 18 24.94 51.27 14.57
C SER A 18 23.53 50.71 14.35
N ALA A 19 22.49 51.40 14.83
CA ALA A 19 21.09 51.02 14.62
C ALA A 19 20.65 51.17 13.15
N GLU A 20 21.08 52.24 12.47
CA GLU A 20 20.83 52.42 11.03
C GLU A 20 21.54 51.34 10.20
N ALA A 21 22.77 50.96 10.57
CA ALA A 21 23.51 49.90 9.89
C ALA A 21 22.83 48.51 10.02
N GLN A 22 22.26 48.20 11.19
CA GLN A 22 21.49 46.96 11.38
C GLN A 22 20.20 46.96 10.54
N THR A 23 19.48 48.07 10.51
CA THR A 23 18.25 48.21 9.70
C THR A 23 18.53 48.00 8.21
N VAL A 24 19.66 48.51 7.70
CA VAL A 24 20.07 48.32 6.31
C VAL A 24 20.42 46.85 6.02
N LYS A 25 21.09 46.15 6.95
CA LYS A 25 21.38 44.71 6.80
C LYS A 25 20.11 43.87 6.75
N ILE A 26 19.14 44.15 7.63
CA ILE A 26 17.85 43.45 7.66
C ILE A 26 17.14 43.58 6.31
N LYS A 27 16.93 44.81 5.83
CA LYS A 27 16.26 45.04 4.53
C LYS A 27 16.96 44.35 3.36
N LYS A 28 18.30 44.28 3.40
CA LYS A 28 19.07 43.56 2.37
C LYS A 28 18.89 42.05 2.48
N GLY A 29 18.94 41.49 3.69
CA GLY A 29 18.70 40.06 3.92
C GLY A 29 17.30 39.65 3.53
N GLU A 30 16.27 40.43 3.88
CA GLU A 30 14.88 40.21 3.48
C GLU A 30 14.73 40.18 1.96
N LYS A 31 15.30 41.19 1.28
CA LYS A 31 15.29 41.23 -0.18
C LYS A 31 16.01 40.04 -0.79
N SER A 32 17.14 39.62 -0.23
CA SER A 32 17.88 38.45 -0.71
C SER A 32 17.05 37.17 -0.55
N TYR A 33 16.36 37.02 0.58
CA TYR A 33 15.45 35.89 0.83
C TYR A 33 14.28 35.87 -0.15
N GLU A 34 13.60 37.01 -0.38
CA GLU A 34 12.47 37.15 -1.33
C GLU A 34 12.83 36.75 -2.77
N ILE A 35 14.10 36.93 -3.17
CA ILE A 35 14.58 36.57 -4.51
C ILE A 35 15.35 35.24 -4.54
N TYR A 36 15.21 34.43 -3.49
CA TYR A 36 15.86 33.11 -3.33
C TYR A 36 17.40 33.16 -3.35
N SER A 37 18.02 34.28 -3.01
CA SER A 37 19.47 34.41 -2.85
C SER A 37 19.87 34.01 -1.43
N TYR A 38 19.71 32.73 -1.11
CA TYR A 38 19.83 32.21 0.26
C TYR A 38 21.23 32.37 0.86
N ASP A 39 22.30 32.18 0.09
CA ASP A 39 23.68 32.45 0.56
C ASP A 39 23.86 33.90 1.03
N GLU A 40 23.30 34.85 0.28
CA GLU A 40 23.42 36.27 0.61
C GLU A 40 22.51 36.63 1.80
N CYS A 41 21.33 36.02 1.88
CA CYS A 41 20.45 36.10 3.05
C CYS A 41 21.18 35.67 4.32
N ILE A 42 21.81 34.49 4.29
CA ILE A 42 22.63 33.94 5.39
C ILE A 42 23.72 34.93 5.77
N GLU A 43 24.52 35.40 4.80
CA GLU A 43 25.61 36.36 5.07
C GLU A 43 25.11 37.64 5.77
N LYS A 44 23.96 38.19 5.33
CA LYS A 44 23.42 39.43 5.91
C LYS A 44 22.84 39.23 7.29
N PHE A 45 22.08 38.16 7.49
CA PHE A 45 21.41 37.89 8.75
C PHE A 45 22.36 37.35 9.82
N GLU A 46 23.35 36.51 9.48
CA GLU A 46 24.36 36.05 10.44
C GLU A 46 25.12 37.20 11.08
N GLY A 47 25.45 38.22 10.28
CA GLY A 47 26.13 39.43 10.72
C GLY A 47 25.32 40.39 11.60
N LEU A 48 24.11 40.01 12.04
CA LEU A 48 23.29 40.74 13.00
C LEU A 48 23.61 40.31 14.43
N SER A 49 23.75 41.30 15.33
CA SER A 49 24.03 41.05 16.76
C SER A 49 22.81 40.54 17.52
N ASP A 50 21.61 40.93 17.08
CA ASP A 50 20.33 40.47 17.61
C ASP A 50 19.47 40.02 16.42
N LYS A 51 18.75 38.92 16.58
CA LYS A 51 17.99 38.25 15.53
C LYS A 51 16.58 37.97 16.06
N SER A 52 15.57 38.58 15.45
CA SER A 52 14.16 38.28 15.75
C SER A 52 13.82 36.84 15.39
N VAL A 53 12.71 36.31 15.91
CA VAL A 53 12.23 34.96 15.56
C VAL A 53 12.03 34.82 14.05
N ASP A 54 11.46 35.83 13.39
CA ASP A 54 11.28 35.86 11.93
C ASP A 54 12.62 35.78 11.16
N ILE A 55 13.66 36.50 11.61
CA ILE A 55 14.99 36.42 10.98
C ILE A 55 15.60 35.03 11.18
N LYS A 56 15.43 34.44 12.37
CA LYS A 56 15.90 33.07 12.65
C LYS A 56 15.17 32.04 11.79
N ARG A 57 13.87 32.20 11.58
CA ARG A 57 13.06 31.35 10.68
C ARG A 57 13.61 31.41 9.25
N LYS A 58 13.82 32.61 8.71
CA LYS A 58 14.41 32.81 7.37
C LYS A 58 15.84 32.27 7.27
N LEU A 59 16.65 32.41 8.33
CA LEU A 59 17.98 31.81 8.41
C LEU A 59 17.91 30.28 8.37
N ALA A 60 17.05 29.67 9.18
CA ALA A 60 16.87 28.23 9.25
C ALA A 60 16.51 27.66 7.87
N GLU A 61 15.52 28.26 7.21
CA GLU A 61 15.13 27.86 5.87
C GLU A 61 16.24 28.12 4.85
N SER A 62 16.91 29.26 4.90
CA SER A 62 18.01 29.54 3.97
C SER A 62 19.12 28.49 4.08
N TYR A 63 19.51 28.15 5.31
CA TYR A 63 20.50 27.09 5.57
C TYR A 63 20.03 25.73 5.04
N PHE A 64 18.76 25.39 5.26
CA PHE A 64 18.14 24.17 4.75
C PHE A 64 18.18 24.13 3.21
N LYS A 65 17.78 25.21 2.54
CA LYS A 65 17.76 25.33 1.07
C LYS A 65 19.15 25.35 0.43
N THR A 66 20.19 25.61 1.22
CA THR A 66 21.60 25.51 0.79
C THR A 66 22.29 24.21 1.21
N GLY A 67 21.59 23.29 1.88
CA GLY A 67 22.12 21.98 2.30
C GLY A 67 22.97 21.99 3.57
N ASP A 68 22.98 23.09 4.33
CA ASP A 68 23.67 23.18 5.63
C ASP A 68 22.69 22.82 6.75
N TYR A 69 22.40 21.52 6.86
CA TYR A 69 21.39 21.00 7.78
C TYR A 69 21.80 21.12 9.25
N GLU A 70 23.08 21.24 9.57
CA GLU A 70 23.55 21.46 10.95
C GLU A 70 23.14 22.85 11.45
N ASN A 71 23.39 23.90 10.65
CA ASN A 71 22.98 25.26 11.02
C ASN A 71 21.47 25.45 10.88
N ALA A 72 20.82 24.80 9.92
CA ALA A 72 19.37 24.80 9.81
C ALA A 72 18.73 24.25 11.09
N GLU A 73 19.18 23.09 11.59
CA GLU A 73 18.68 22.50 12.83
C GLU A 73 18.80 23.45 14.01
N LYS A 74 19.96 24.10 14.16
CA LYS A 74 20.18 25.06 15.25
C LYS A 74 19.11 26.16 15.25
N TYR A 75 18.87 26.81 14.10
CA TYR A 75 17.91 27.91 14.03
C TYR A 75 16.46 27.43 14.11
N TYR A 76 16.11 26.29 13.51
CA TYR A 76 14.78 25.71 13.67
C TYR A 76 14.47 25.36 15.13
N ALA A 77 15.44 24.80 15.87
CA ALA A 77 15.29 24.55 17.31
C ALA A 77 15.02 25.85 18.09
N GLU A 78 15.76 26.92 17.80
CA GLU A 78 15.55 28.23 18.44
C GLU A 78 14.16 28.81 18.14
N VAL A 79 13.67 28.67 16.91
CA VAL A 79 12.32 29.14 16.53
C VAL A 79 11.25 28.30 17.20
N ALA A 80 11.35 26.97 17.16
CA ALA A 80 10.36 26.05 17.73
C ALA A 80 10.26 26.09 19.26
N LEU A 81 11.24 26.69 19.94
CA LEU A 81 11.27 26.94 21.39
C LEU A 81 10.89 28.38 21.78
N SER A 82 10.63 29.27 20.82
CA SER A 82 10.21 30.65 21.09
C SER A 82 8.74 30.72 21.52
N ASP A 83 8.25 31.91 21.89
CA ASP A 83 6.82 32.15 22.15
C ASP A 83 6.03 32.54 20.87
N GLU A 84 6.73 32.74 19.74
CA GLU A 84 6.17 33.19 18.45
C GLU A 84 6.17 32.09 17.37
N TYR A 85 6.36 30.83 17.77
CA TYR A 85 6.34 29.68 16.86
C TYR A 85 4.93 29.37 16.36
N ASN A 86 4.85 28.76 15.18
CA ASN A 86 3.64 28.15 14.64
C ASN A 86 3.83 26.64 14.38
N SER A 87 2.80 25.95 13.90
CA SER A 87 2.83 24.52 13.61
C SER A 87 3.86 24.16 12.54
N GLU A 88 3.96 24.97 11.48
CA GLU A 88 4.92 24.78 10.39
C GLU A 88 6.38 24.91 10.86
N ASP A 89 6.67 25.76 11.84
CA ASP A 89 8.00 25.83 12.48
C ASP A 89 8.37 24.51 13.17
N VAL A 90 7.40 23.85 13.82
CA VAL A 90 7.59 22.56 14.49
C VAL A 90 7.80 21.46 13.46
N TYR A 91 7.03 21.46 12.37
CA TYR A 91 7.20 20.49 11.27
C TYR A 91 8.55 20.64 10.58
N ASN A 92 8.97 21.87 10.26
CA ASN A 92 10.28 22.11 9.64
C ASN A 92 11.44 21.71 10.55
N TYR A 93 11.31 21.93 11.87
CA TYR A 93 12.27 21.43 12.83
C TYR A 93 12.32 19.90 12.86
N ALA A 94 11.16 19.23 12.83
CA ALA A 94 11.11 17.77 12.72
C ALA A 94 11.81 17.29 11.43
N SER A 95 11.56 17.94 10.29
CA SER A 95 12.11 17.58 8.98
C SER A 95 13.64 17.63 8.95
N VAL A 96 14.25 18.68 9.51
CA VAL A 96 15.73 18.75 9.57
C VAL A 96 16.32 17.75 10.58
N LEU A 97 15.62 17.45 11.68
CA LEU A 97 16.04 16.39 12.62
C LEU A 97 16.04 15.01 11.94
N LYS A 98 15.05 14.73 11.09
CA LYS A 98 14.98 13.52 10.25
C LYS A 98 16.20 13.42 9.32
N ILE A 99 16.55 14.51 8.62
CA ILE A 99 17.74 14.57 7.76
C ILE A 99 19.03 14.33 8.55
N ASN A 100 19.15 14.94 9.73
CA ASN A 100 20.30 14.77 10.63
C ASN A 100 20.29 13.43 11.41
N ARG A 101 19.36 12.52 11.10
CA ARG A 101 19.19 11.18 11.72
C ARG A 101 18.90 11.21 13.22
N LYS A 102 18.35 12.30 13.73
CA LYS A 102 17.91 12.49 15.12
C LYS A 102 16.46 12.02 15.28
N TYR A 103 16.25 10.73 15.08
CA TYR A 103 14.92 10.16 14.88
C TYR A 103 14.03 10.17 16.15
N ASP A 104 14.63 10.07 17.33
CA ASP A 104 13.88 10.17 18.59
C ASP A 104 13.36 11.60 18.82
N GLU A 105 14.17 12.62 18.50
CA GLU A 105 13.77 14.01 18.55
C GLU A 105 12.75 14.35 17.45
N TYR A 106 12.92 13.82 16.24
CA TYR A 106 11.95 13.90 15.16
C TYR A 106 10.58 13.38 15.61
N LYS A 107 10.50 12.15 16.16
CA LYS A 107 9.24 11.56 16.65
C LYS A 107 8.56 12.47 17.69
N LYS A 108 9.32 13.08 18.60
CA LYS A 108 8.79 14.04 19.60
C LYS A 108 8.23 15.31 18.97
N GLN A 109 8.91 15.88 17.96
CA GLN A 109 8.39 17.07 17.27
C GLN A 109 7.18 16.75 16.41
N MET A 110 7.13 15.57 15.78
CA MET A 110 5.95 15.13 15.03
C MET A 110 4.75 14.86 15.93
N ASP A 111 4.94 14.30 17.13
CA ASP A 111 3.87 14.20 18.13
C ASP A 111 3.33 15.58 18.52
N ARG A 112 4.23 16.55 18.71
CA ARG A 112 3.85 17.94 19.01
C ARG A 112 3.11 18.58 17.83
N PHE A 113 3.58 18.37 16.60
CA PHE A 113 2.95 18.85 15.39
C PHE A 113 1.54 18.26 15.21
N TYR A 114 1.38 16.96 15.42
CA TYR A 114 0.07 16.30 15.39
C TYR A 114 -0.93 16.88 16.39
N GLU A 115 -0.50 17.21 17.61
CA GLU A 115 -1.39 17.87 18.57
C GLU A 115 -1.80 19.29 18.15
N MET A 116 -0.98 19.98 17.35
CA MET A 116 -1.29 21.31 16.83
C MET A 116 -2.20 21.25 15.58
N GLU A 117 -1.97 20.30 14.68
CA GLU A 117 -2.61 20.24 13.35
C GLU A 117 -3.13 18.84 13.03
N LYS A 118 -4.18 18.38 13.73
CA LYS A 118 -4.74 17.02 13.55
C LYS A 118 -5.33 16.74 12.17
N GLN A 119 -5.59 17.79 11.39
CA GLN A 119 -6.16 17.70 10.05
C GLN A 119 -5.10 17.78 8.95
N ASP A 120 -3.85 18.09 9.30
CA ASP A 120 -2.74 18.08 8.34
C ASP A 120 -2.39 16.63 7.99
N ARG A 121 -2.32 16.32 6.71
CA ARG A 121 -2.15 14.93 6.24
C ARG A 121 -0.78 14.38 6.65
N ARG A 122 0.26 15.22 6.73
CA ARG A 122 1.60 14.82 7.20
C ARG A 122 1.54 14.39 8.66
N ALA A 123 0.74 15.08 9.48
CA ALA A 123 0.52 14.72 10.88
C ALA A 123 -0.31 13.43 11.03
N GLU A 124 -1.40 13.29 10.28
CA GLU A 124 -2.26 12.10 10.29
C GLU A 124 -1.48 10.84 9.89
N LEU A 125 -0.77 10.90 8.76
CA LEU A 125 0.03 9.77 8.24
C LEU A 125 1.14 9.34 9.21
N PHE A 126 1.75 10.29 9.93
CA PHE A 126 2.69 9.97 11.00
C PHE A 126 2.00 9.23 12.17
N ALA A 127 0.82 9.68 12.58
CA ALA A 127 0.07 9.08 13.68
C ALA A 127 -0.47 7.67 13.35
N GLU A 128 -0.84 7.42 12.09
CA GLU A 128 -1.29 6.11 11.59
C GLU A 128 -0.23 5.00 11.81
N ASN A 129 1.06 5.30 11.61
CA ASN A 129 2.14 4.34 11.82
C ASN A 129 3.41 5.02 12.36
N LYS A 130 3.55 5.16 13.69
CA LYS A 130 4.75 5.77 14.31
C LYS A 130 6.04 4.94 14.17
N SER A 131 5.93 3.68 13.74
CA SER A 131 7.05 2.75 13.58
C SER A 131 7.55 2.66 12.14
N PHE A 132 6.94 3.39 11.20
CA PHE A 132 7.27 3.32 9.77
C PHE A 132 8.78 3.44 9.50
N LEU A 133 9.47 4.31 10.24
CA LEU A 133 10.90 4.55 10.04
C LEU A 133 11.76 3.32 10.40
N ASP A 134 11.36 2.58 11.44
CA ASP A 134 12.08 1.37 11.88
C ASP A 134 11.96 0.25 10.83
N GLU A 135 10.86 0.25 10.06
CA GLU A 135 10.64 -0.64 8.91
C GLU A 135 11.46 -0.19 7.69
N LEU A 136 11.41 1.11 7.35
CA LEU A 136 12.09 1.65 6.16
C LEU A 136 13.62 1.63 6.24
N LEU A 137 14.17 1.68 7.45
CA LEU A 137 15.62 1.60 7.70
C LEU A 137 16.16 0.16 7.65
N GLN A 138 15.30 -0.86 7.60
CA GLN A 138 15.72 -2.25 7.44
C GLN A 138 15.94 -2.56 5.96
N ASP A 139 17.21 -2.79 5.59
CA ASP A 139 17.55 -3.24 4.24
C ASP A 139 17.04 -4.66 4.02
N ASN A 140 15.96 -4.77 3.25
CA ASN A 140 15.36 -6.03 2.86
C ASN A 140 16.06 -6.65 1.64
N GLU A 141 17.20 -6.11 1.20
CA GLU A 141 17.96 -6.51 0.01
C GLU A 141 17.12 -6.53 -1.27
N GLN A 142 16.06 -5.71 -1.37
CA GLN A 142 15.23 -5.59 -2.57
C GLN A 142 15.98 -4.86 -3.68
N PHE A 143 16.86 -3.91 -3.33
CA PHE A 143 17.60 -3.11 -4.28
C PHE A 143 19.10 -3.16 -4.03
N LYS A 144 19.87 -3.00 -5.11
CA LYS A 144 21.30 -2.72 -5.05
C LYS A 144 21.62 -1.48 -5.86
N ILE A 145 22.21 -0.47 -5.21
CA ILE A 145 22.53 0.81 -5.84
C ILE A 145 24.02 0.94 -6.19
N LYS A 146 24.34 1.85 -7.11
CA LYS A 146 25.70 2.27 -7.45
C LYS A 146 25.70 3.75 -7.89
N ASN A 147 26.52 4.58 -7.24
CA ASN A 147 26.85 5.93 -7.70
C ASN A 147 27.60 5.87 -9.05
N LEU A 148 27.21 6.67 -10.03
CA LEU A 148 27.70 6.53 -11.39
C LEU A 148 29.02 7.25 -11.66
N ASP A 149 29.78 6.67 -12.60
CA ASP A 149 31.10 7.20 -12.95
C ASP A 149 31.02 8.57 -13.65
N ILE A 150 29.89 8.85 -14.32
CA ILE A 150 29.62 10.09 -15.05
C ILE A 150 29.35 11.32 -14.18
N ASN A 151 29.08 11.11 -12.89
CA ASN A 151 28.82 12.19 -11.95
C ASN A 151 30.07 13.07 -11.81
N THR A 152 29.84 14.35 -11.63
CA THR A 152 30.86 15.39 -11.50
C THR A 152 30.66 16.15 -10.20
N SER A 153 31.47 17.17 -9.93
CA SER A 153 31.21 18.08 -8.81
C SER A 153 30.01 19.02 -9.05
N ALA A 154 29.28 18.85 -10.15
CA ALA A 154 28.09 19.63 -10.50
C ALA A 154 26.85 19.02 -9.84
N GLN A 155 25.67 19.53 -10.23
CA GLN A 155 24.42 18.79 -10.07
C GLN A 155 24.21 17.97 -11.34
N ASP A 156 23.97 16.69 -11.19
CA ASP A 156 23.74 15.69 -12.23
C ASP A 156 22.52 14.87 -11.82
N PHE A 157 21.36 15.10 -12.45
CA PHE A 157 20.10 14.49 -12.01
C PHE A 157 19.05 14.38 -13.11
N GLY A 158 17.92 13.75 -12.78
CA GLY A 158 16.72 13.81 -13.60
C GLY A 158 16.84 13.04 -14.91
N THR A 159 17.37 11.81 -14.85
CA THR A 159 17.48 10.94 -16.01
C THR A 159 16.11 10.61 -16.59
N ALA A 160 16.02 10.56 -17.92
CA ALA A 160 14.89 10.05 -18.68
C ALA A 160 15.37 9.17 -19.82
N TYR A 161 14.68 8.05 -20.08
CA TYR A 161 15.00 7.18 -21.20
C TYR A 161 14.77 7.90 -22.53
N TYR A 162 15.75 7.79 -23.43
CA TYR A 162 15.67 8.24 -24.81
C TYR A 162 15.90 7.03 -25.71
N GLY A 163 14.79 6.40 -26.11
CA GLY A 163 14.83 5.04 -26.68
C GLY A 163 15.30 4.01 -25.64
N THR A 164 15.89 2.91 -26.12
CA THR A 164 16.33 1.78 -25.26
C THR A 164 17.81 1.82 -24.88
N GLU A 165 18.60 2.69 -25.51
CA GLU A 165 20.07 2.66 -25.41
C GLU A 165 20.67 3.91 -24.75
N GLN A 166 19.87 4.95 -24.51
CA GLN A 166 20.38 6.23 -24.02
C GLN A 166 19.49 6.82 -22.94
N THR A 167 20.09 7.67 -22.10
CA THR A 167 19.36 8.55 -21.17
C THR A 167 19.69 10.00 -21.46
N VAL A 168 18.72 10.87 -21.25
CA VAL A 168 18.91 12.33 -21.18
C VAL A 168 18.77 12.76 -19.72
N PHE A 169 19.60 13.68 -19.26
CA PHE A 169 19.59 14.17 -17.88
C PHE A 169 19.93 15.67 -17.82
N ALA A 170 19.57 16.32 -16.72
CA ALA A 170 19.86 17.72 -16.47
C ALA A 170 21.19 17.85 -15.69
N SER A 171 22.00 18.85 -16.04
CA SER A 171 23.24 19.09 -15.31
C SER A 171 23.71 20.53 -15.33
N THR A 172 24.31 20.96 -14.21
CA THR A 172 25.00 22.25 -14.11
C THR A 172 26.46 22.17 -14.61
N ARG A 173 26.89 21.01 -15.12
CA ARG A 173 28.18 20.86 -15.80
C ARG A 173 28.23 21.81 -16.98
N THR A 174 29.33 22.54 -17.12
CA THR A 174 29.46 23.55 -18.19
C THR A 174 30.22 22.97 -19.36
N ALA A 175 29.61 22.88 -20.55
CA ALA A 175 30.40 22.90 -21.77
C ALA A 175 31.01 24.30 -21.88
N THR A 176 32.32 24.40 -22.16
CA THR A 176 33.13 25.63 -22.35
C THR A 176 32.35 26.87 -22.88
N LYS A 177 31.60 27.57 -22.02
CA LYS A 177 30.92 28.85 -22.31
C LYS A 177 31.86 29.99 -21.89
N LEU A 178 32.08 30.99 -22.75
CA LEU A 178 32.97 32.14 -22.51
C LEU A 178 32.55 33.00 -21.30
N PHE A 179 31.27 32.97 -20.94
CA PHE A 179 30.68 33.67 -19.79
C PHE A 179 29.88 32.68 -18.94
N LYS A 180 30.25 32.51 -17.67
CA LYS A 180 29.51 31.69 -16.71
C LYS A 180 28.40 32.53 -16.09
N ARG A 181 27.15 32.22 -16.43
CA ARG A 181 25.97 32.72 -15.70
C ARG A 181 25.65 31.72 -14.60
N VAL A 182 25.48 32.22 -13.38
CA VAL A 182 25.15 31.40 -12.22
C VAL A 182 23.75 31.72 -11.75
N TRP A 183 23.07 30.72 -11.21
CA TRP A 183 21.77 30.86 -10.59
C TRP A 183 21.92 31.50 -9.20
N ASN A 184 20.97 32.35 -8.81
CA ASN A 184 21.07 33.10 -7.56
C ASN A 184 20.95 32.21 -6.32
N TRP A 185 20.27 31.07 -6.44
CA TRP A 185 19.98 30.16 -5.34
C TRP A 185 21.22 29.50 -4.76
N ASN A 186 21.98 28.79 -5.58
CA ASN A 186 23.12 27.97 -5.15
C ASN A 186 24.45 28.37 -5.81
N LYS A 187 24.45 29.47 -6.58
CA LYS A 187 25.61 29.98 -7.34
C LYS A 187 26.20 29.00 -8.36
N LEU A 188 25.50 27.91 -8.69
CA LEU A 188 25.90 27.00 -9.75
C LEU A 188 25.47 27.52 -11.13
N PRO A 189 26.11 27.06 -12.23
CA PRO A 189 25.62 27.33 -13.57
C PRO A 189 24.16 26.89 -13.77
N PHE A 190 23.46 27.52 -14.71
CA PHE A 190 22.13 27.04 -15.11
C PHE A 190 22.20 25.63 -15.71
N LEU A 191 21.11 24.86 -15.53
CA LEU A 191 21.00 23.49 -16.01
C LEU A 191 20.93 23.46 -17.53
N ASP A 192 21.77 22.64 -18.16
CA ASP A 192 21.71 22.26 -19.57
C ASP A 192 21.30 20.76 -19.64
N LEU A 193 20.72 20.31 -20.76
CA LEU A 193 20.45 18.89 -21.02
C LEU A 193 21.68 18.17 -21.61
N TYR A 194 21.92 16.97 -21.13
CA TYR A 194 22.99 16.05 -21.56
C TYR A 194 22.42 14.68 -21.91
N ILE A 195 23.09 13.97 -22.81
CA ILE A 195 22.75 12.61 -23.23
C ILE A 195 23.93 11.67 -22.94
N ALA A 196 23.62 10.46 -22.49
CA ALA A 196 24.59 9.40 -22.20
C ALA A 196 24.11 8.04 -22.74
N ASP A 197 25.06 7.17 -23.08
CA ASP A 197 24.79 5.81 -23.53
C ASP A 197 24.64 4.87 -22.32
N ILE A 198 23.66 3.99 -22.34
CA ILE A 198 23.42 2.98 -21.30
C ILE A 198 24.30 1.75 -21.58
N LYS A 199 25.17 1.39 -20.63
CA LYS A 199 26.00 0.18 -20.70
C LYS A 199 25.99 -0.60 -19.39
N ARG A 200 25.30 -1.75 -19.35
CA ARG A 200 25.27 -2.69 -18.20
C ARG A 200 24.97 -1.99 -16.85
N SER A 201 23.92 -1.16 -16.82
CA SER A 201 23.53 -0.34 -15.67
C SER A 201 24.54 0.76 -15.28
N ASN A 202 25.42 1.16 -16.20
CA ASN A 202 26.23 2.38 -16.11
C ASN A 202 25.84 3.34 -17.24
N LEU A 203 26.28 4.59 -17.13
CA LEU A 203 26.17 5.59 -18.18
C LEU A 203 27.57 5.93 -18.70
N ASP A 204 27.69 6.17 -20.00
CA ASP A 204 28.95 6.44 -20.69
C ASP A 204 28.76 7.51 -21.77
N ASN A 205 29.87 7.96 -22.37
CA ASN A 205 29.86 8.79 -23.59
C ASN A 205 29.02 10.09 -23.49
N VAL A 206 29.04 10.74 -22.32
CA VAL A 206 28.24 11.95 -22.06
C VAL A 206 28.54 13.08 -23.04
N LYS A 207 27.48 13.65 -23.63
CA LYS A 207 27.53 14.79 -24.55
C LYS A 207 26.36 15.74 -24.27
N GLN A 208 26.45 17.00 -24.70
CA GLN A 208 25.29 17.89 -24.64
C GLN A 208 24.16 17.37 -25.53
N PHE A 209 22.94 17.33 -25.01
CA PHE A 209 21.77 16.99 -25.78
C PHE A 209 21.38 18.18 -26.66
N LYS A 210 21.52 18.01 -27.99
CA LYS A 210 21.09 18.94 -29.06
C LYS A 210 21.10 20.42 -28.63
N LYS A 211 22.22 21.12 -28.90
CA LYS A 211 22.52 22.50 -28.49
C LYS A 211 21.36 23.53 -28.53
N LYS A 212 20.39 23.39 -29.43
CA LYS A 212 19.22 24.30 -29.52
C LYS A 212 18.30 24.29 -28.30
N PHE A 213 18.31 23.22 -27.51
CA PHE A 213 17.54 23.15 -26.28
C PHE A 213 18.24 23.83 -25.10
N ASN A 214 19.57 23.90 -25.12
CA ASN A 214 20.37 24.51 -24.07
C ASN A 214 20.47 26.03 -24.29
N LYS A 215 19.56 26.79 -23.70
CA LYS A 215 19.43 28.25 -23.87
C LYS A 215 20.10 28.98 -22.70
N LYS A 216 19.37 29.85 -22.01
CA LYS A 216 19.94 30.90 -21.13
C LYS A 216 19.78 30.58 -19.63
N TYR A 217 18.73 29.86 -19.26
CA TYR A 217 18.36 29.54 -17.87
C TYR A 217 18.20 28.02 -17.72
N HIS A 218 17.48 27.52 -16.69
CA HIS A 218 17.43 26.08 -16.46
C HIS A 218 16.65 25.36 -17.56
N GLU A 219 17.23 24.26 -18.01
CA GLU A 219 16.62 23.27 -18.87
C GLU A 219 16.65 21.88 -18.24
N GLY A 220 15.50 21.24 -18.25
CA GLY A 220 15.29 19.92 -17.66
C GLY A 220 14.72 19.97 -16.25
N PRO A 221 14.28 18.82 -15.72
CA PRO A 221 14.32 17.49 -16.36
C PRO A 221 13.38 17.37 -17.57
N ALA A 222 13.65 16.37 -18.41
CA ALA A 222 12.91 16.04 -19.63
C ALA A 222 12.24 14.67 -19.51
N SER A 223 11.28 14.41 -20.40
CA SER A 223 10.63 13.11 -20.57
C SER A 223 10.30 12.90 -22.05
N PHE A 224 10.28 11.65 -22.47
CA PHE A 224 10.09 11.26 -23.87
C PHE A 224 9.02 10.20 -23.99
N ASN A 225 8.31 10.18 -25.11
CA ASN A 225 7.54 9.00 -25.49
C ASN A 225 8.49 7.83 -25.86
N LYS A 226 7.94 6.62 -25.98
CA LYS A 226 8.74 5.41 -26.25
C LYS A 226 9.52 5.47 -27.57
N LYS A 227 8.98 6.15 -28.57
CA LYS A 227 9.62 6.32 -29.88
C LYS A 227 10.81 7.29 -29.84
N GLY A 228 10.89 8.15 -28.81
CA GLY A 228 11.90 9.21 -28.72
C GLY A 228 11.67 10.34 -29.72
N ASP A 229 10.50 10.43 -30.35
CA ASP A 229 10.14 11.46 -31.32
C ASP A 229 9.27 12.57 -30.71
N PHE A 230 8.85 12.44 -29.46
CA PHE A 230 8.13 13.47 -28.71
C PHE A 230 8.77 13.69 -27.35
N MET A 231 9.01 14.95 -26.97
CA MET A 231 9.64 15.33 -25.71
C MET A 231 8.78 16.37 -24.99
N ALA A 232 8.67 16.24 -23.67
CA ALA A 232 8.22 17.28 -22.76
C ALA A 232 9.36 17.60 -21.78
N TYR A 233 9.61 18.86 -21.46
CA TYR A 233 10.72 19.23 -20.59
C TYR A 233 10.49 20.57 -19.88
N THR A 234 11.12 20.71 -18.72
CA THR A 234 11.00 21.90 -17.87
C THR A 234 11.94 23.01 -18.35
N LEU A 235 11.45 24.24 -18.37
CA LEU A 235 12.18 25.45 -18.75
C LEU A 235 11.82 26.60 -17.80
N ASN A 236 12.74 27.52 -17.54
CA ASN A 236 12.33 28.85 -17.06
C ASN A 236 11.58 29.63 -18.14
N ASN A 237 10.50 30.32 -17.76
CA ASN A 237 9.82 31.25 -18.66
C ASN A 237 10.74 32.45 -19.02
N TYR A 238 11.09 32.59 -20.29
CA TYR A 238 12.02 33.63 -20.75
C TYR A 238 11.39 35.01 -20.93
N GLU A 239 10.06 35.10 -20.93
CA GLU A 239 9.33 36.29 -21.40
C GLU A 239 8.76 37.12 -20.26
N ASN A 240 8.28 36.47 -19.19
CA ASN A 240 7.54 37.13 -18.12
C ASN A 240 8.01 36.71 -16.72
N LYS A 241 7.79 37.59 -15.76
CA LYS A 241 8.02 37.37 -14.32
C LYS A 241 6.68 37.39 -13.58
N SER A 242 6.58 36.64 -12.49
CA SER A 242 5.46 36.77 -11.55
C SER A 242 5.45 38.16 -10.89
N LYS A 243 4.34 38.48 -10.22
CA LYS A 243 4.18 39.74 -9.46
C LYS A 243 5.27 39.99 -8.41
N ASP A 244 5.84 38.94 -7.84
CA ASP A 244 6.97 38.96 -6.90
C ASP A 244 8.35 39.12 -7.59
N GLY A 245 8.39 39.19 -8.92
CA GLY A 245 9.61 39.40 -9.71
C GLY A 245 10.43 38.14 -10.00
N VAL A 246 9.88 36.96 -9.69
CA VAL A 246 10.49 35.64 -9.87
C VAL A 246 10.21 35.09 -11.28
N ILE A 247 11.14 34.30 -11.82
CA ILE A 247 10.91 33.59 -13.08
C ILE A 247 10.48 32.16 -12.75
N LYS A 248 9.21 31.85 -13.00
CA LYS A 248 8.62 30.52 -12.74
C LYS A 248 9.03 29.49 -13.80
N LEU A 249 8.91 28.22 -13.43
CA LEU A 249 9.14 27.08 -14.33
C LEU A 249 7.91 26.80 -15.19
N GLN A 250 8.13 26.31 -16.39
CA GLN A 250 7.11 25.98 -17.37
C GLN A 250 7.48 24.69 -18.11
N ILE A 251 6.47 23.99 -18.65
CA ILE A 251 6.68 22.78 -19.45
C ILE A 251 6.53 23.15 -20.92
N PHE A 252 7.51 22.75 -21.72
CA PHE A 252 7.45 22.87 -23.17
C PHE A 252 7.49 21.49 -23.81
N THR A 253 6.90 21.38 -24.98
CA THR A 253 6.92 20.17 -25.80
C THR A 253 7.68 20.41 -27.10
N SER A 254 8.27 19.37 -27.67
CA SER A 254 8.91 19.44 -28.98
C SER A 254 8.72 18.09 -29.67
N GLU A 255 8.68 18.09 -31.00
CA GLU A 255 8.55 16.88 -31.82
C GLU A 255 9.80 16.71 -32.68
N ASN A 256 10.23 15.47 -32.91
CA ASN A 256 11.30 15.14 -33.82
C ASN A 256 10.72 14.66 -35.15
N ILE A 257 10.92 15.46 -36.20
CA ILE A 257 10.48 15.13 -37.56
C ILE A 257 11.73 14.85 -38.37
N ASP A 258 11.87 13.61 -38.86
CA ASP A 258 12.99 13.15 -39.70
C ASP A 258 14.38 13.39 -39.11
N GLY A 259 14.53 13.26 -37.78
CA GLY A 259 15.79 13.46 -37.06
C GLY A 259 15.98 14.88 -36.52
N ASP A 260 15.13 15.82 -36.93
CA ASP A 260 15.17 17.22 -36.57
C ASP A 260 14.07 17.58 -35.58
N TRP A 261 14.48 17.89 -34.36
CA TRP A 261 13.60 18.46 -33.34
C TRP A 261 13.03 19.83 -33.77
N GLN A 262 11.74 20.04 -33.63
CA GLN A 262 11.07 21.30 -33.97
C GLN A 262 11.20 22.31 -32.84
N ASP A 263 10.79 23.56 -33.10
CA ASP A 263 10.80 24.60 -32.08
C ASP A 263 9.88 24.22 -30.90
N PRO A 264 10.28 24.53 -29.65
CA PRO A 264 9.48 24.17 -28.47
C PRO A 264 8.13 24.89 -28.44
N VAL A 265 7.06 24.15 -28.13
CA VAL A 265 5.70 24.63 -28.00
C VAL A 265 5.33 24.71 -26.52
N SER A 266 4.87 25.89 -26.08
CA SER A 266 4.36 26.11 -24.73
C SER A 266 3.02 25.42 -24.52
N LEU A 267 2.75 24.92 -23.33
CA LEU A 267 1.49 24.30 -22.97
C LEU A 267 0.46 25.34 -22.48
N PRO A 268 -0.84 25.13 -22.72
CA PRO A 268 -1.88 26.12 -22.45
C PRO A 268 -2.06 26.45 -20.96
N PHE A 269 -1.70 25.52 -20.08
CA PHE A 269 -1.76 25.68 -18.62
C PHE A 269 -0.48 26.25 -18.00
N ASN A 270 0.54 26.60 -18.81
CA ASN A 270 1.70 27.33 -18.31
C ASN A 270 1.28 28.72 -17.80
N SER A 271 1.88 29.16 -16.69
CA SER A 271 1.59 30.48 -16.10
C SER A 271 2.87 31.23 -15.76
N SER A 272 2.77 32.55 -15.60
CA SER A 272 3.84 33.36 -15.00
C SER A 272 3.76 33.39 -13.48
N GLU A 273 2.62 33.02 -12.88
CA GLU A 273 2.36 33.17 -11.45
C GLU A 273 2.70 31.92 -10.62
N TYR A 274 2.72 30.76 -11.26
CA TYR A 274 3.06 29.47 -10.66
C TYR A 274 4.00 28.70 -11.59
N SER A 275 4.69 27.74 -11.02
CA SER A 275 5.58 26.80 -11.67
C SER A 275 4.85 25.53 -12.09
N VAL A 276 5.15 25.06 -13.29
CA VAL A 276 4.86 23.69 -13.72
C VAL A 276 6.16 23.07 -14.22
N GLY A 277 6.43 21.83 -13.84
CA GLY A 277 7.69 21.17 -14.18
C GLY A 277 7.66 19.67 -13.97
N HIS A 278 8.82 19.05 -14.15
CA HIS A 278 9.02 17.62 -13.94
C HIS A 278 8.06 16.73 -14.74
N PRO A 279 7.94 16.91 -16.07
CA PRO A 279 6.99 16.15 -16.86
C PRO A 279 7.36 14.66 -16.93
N ALA A 280 6.35 13.81 -17.02
CA ALA A 280 6.45 12.36 -17.18
C ALA A 280 5.40 11.87 -18.17
N LEU A 281 5.84 11.58 -19.38
CA LEU A 281 4.99 11.09 -20.47
C LEU A 281 4.76 9.59 -20.37
N THR A 282 3.56 9.14 -20.72
CA THR A 282 3.29 7.74 -21.03
C THR A 282 4.02 7.31 -22.31
N GLU A 283 4.19 6.00 -22.51
CA GLU A 283 4.90 5.44 -23.68
C GLU A 283 4.36 5.95 -25.03
N ASP A 284 3.05 6.20 -25.12
CA ASP A 284 2.38 6.72 -26.31
C ASP A 284 2.44 8.25 -26.45
N GLY A 285 2.95 8.96 -25.44
CA GLY A 285 3.04 10.42 -25.39
C GLY A 285 1.69 11.13 -25.24
N LYS A 286 0.59 10.41 -24.92
CA LYS A 286 -0.76 10.98 -24.85
C LYS A 286 -1.18 11.41 -23.45
N THR A 287 -0.54 10.90 -22.40
CA THR A 287 -0.80 11.33 -21.03
C THR A 287 0.50 11.86 -20.44
N MET A 288 0.40 12.97 -19.69
CA MET A 288 1.53 13.56 -19.01
C MET A 288 1.19 13.78 -17.54
N TYR A 289 2.01 13.22 -16.66
CA TYR A 289 2.03 13.55 -15.24
C TYR A 289 3.08 14.62 -15.00
N PHE A 290 2.86 15.55 -14.09
CA PHE A 290 3.82 16.64 -13.82
C PHE A 290 3.58 17.25 -12.44
N ALA A 291 4.57 18.00 -11.93
CA ALA A 291 4.50 18.67 -10.64
C ALA A 291 4.16 20.17 -10.80
N SER A 292 3.40 20.74 -9.87
CA SER A 292 3.06 22.16 -9.87
C SER A 292 2.66 22.72 -8.51
N ASP A 293 3.00 23.99 -8.26
CA ASP A 293 2.50 24.84 -7.15
C ASP A 293 1.27 25.68 -7.58
N MET A 294 0.51 25.23 -8.58
CA MET A 294 -0.66 25.96 -9.08
C MET A 294 -1.74 26.10 -8.00
N PRO A 295 -2.49 27.23 -7.96
CA PRO A 295 -3.53 27.43 -6.95
C PRO A 295 -4.61 26.36 -6.96
N GLY A 296 -5.05 25.93 -5.77
CA GLY A 296 -6.07 24.90 -5.59
C GLY A 296 -5.51 23.50 -5.32
N GLY A 297 -4.18 23.38 -5.20
CA GLY A 297 -3.51 22.19 -4.71
C GLY A 297 -3.58 21.99 -3.19
N TYR A 298 -2.94 20.93 -2.70
CA TYR A 298 -2.89 20.52 -1.30
C TYR A 298 -1.71 21.12 -0.54
N GLY A 299 -0.56 21.32 -1.20
CA GLY A 299 0.66 21.76 -0.53
C GLY A 299 1.60 22.63 -1.34
N GLY A 300 2.90 22.43 -1.11
CA GLY A 300 3.97 23.13 -1.79
C GLY A 300 3.97 22.87 -3.29
N THR A 301 4.05 21.60 -3.69
CA THR A 301 3.83 21.16 -5.07
C THR A 301 3.07 19.87 -5.08
N ASP A 302 2.16 19.72 -6.04
CA ASP A 302 1.36 18.51 -6.20
C ASP A 302 1.63 17.86 -7.57
N ILE A 303 1.34 16.56 -7.69
CA ILE A 303 1.26 15.86 -8.96
C ILE A 303 -0.11 16.08 -9.61
N TYR A 304 -0.06 16.46 -10.89
CA TYR A 304 -1.19 16.62 -11.79
C TYR A 304 -1.07 15.69 -12.99
N VAL A 305 -2.19 15.45 -13.67
CA VAL A 305 -2.25 14.73 -14.96
C VAL A 305 -2.98 15.56 -16.01
N THR A 306 -2.49 15.52 -17.25
CA THR A 306 -3.17 16.07 -18.43
C THR A 306 -3.14 15.04 -19.57
N ARG A 307 -4.11 15.12 -20.48
CA ARG A 307 -4.28 14.18 -21.60
C ARG A 307 -4.35 14.92 -22.93
N LYS A 308 -3.66 14.40 -23.93
CA LYS A 308 -3.65 14.88 -25.31
C LYS A 308 -4.80 14.23 -26.07
N ASP A 309 -5.69 15.04 -26.64
CA ASP A 309 -6.79 14.60 -27.49
C ASP A 309 -6.31 14.14 -28.88
N GLU A 310 -7.22 13.66 -29.72
CA GLU A 310 -6.91 13.22 -31.09
C GLU A 310 -6.42 14.34 -32.01
N ASN A 311 -6.75 15.60 -31.71
CA ASN A 311 -6.30 16.78 -32.45
C ASN A 311 -4.94 17.31 -31.95
N GLY A 312 -4.40 16.72 -30.89
CA GLY A 312 -3.14 17.08 -30.29
C GLY A 312 -3.23 18.16 -29.19
N ASN A 313 -4.43 18.53 -28.75
CA ASN A 313 -4.63 19.50 -27.67
C ASN A 313 -4.54 18.83 -26.30
N TRP A 314 -3.90 19.50 -25.35
CA TRP A 314 -3.84 19.05 -23.95
C TRP A 314 -5.07 19.52 -23.17
N SER A 315 -5.66 18.62 -22.39
CA SER A 315 -6.73 18.93 -21.46
C SER A 315 -6.26 19.82 -20.31
N ASP A 316 -7.22 20.43 -19.61
CA ASP A 316 -6.91 21.07 -18.33
C ASP A 316 -6.29 20.06 -17.35
N PRO A 317 -5.33 20.48 -16.51
CA PRO A 317 -4.72 19.61 -15.51
C PRO A 317 -5.71 19.13 -14.44
N GLU A 318 -5.64 17.85 -14.11
CA GLU A 318 -6.37 17.21 -13.01
C GLU A 318 -5.39 16.89 -11.87
N ASN A 319 -5.65 17.36 -10.66
CA ASN A 319 -4.87 17.02 -9.46
C ASN A 319 -5.07 15.53 -9.12
N LEU A 320 -4.03 14.82 -8.70
CA LEU A 320 -4.14 13.38 -8.35
C LEU A 320 -4.82 13.09 -7.01
N GLY A 321 -5.20 14.11 -6.25
CA GLY A 321 -5.95 14.00 -5.00
C GLY A 321 -5.08 13.71 -3.78
N GLU A 322 -5.71 13.77 -2.61
CA GLU A 322 -5.09 13.65 -1.28
C GLU A 322 -4.43 12.30 -0.96
N THR A 323 -4.65 11.28 -1.79
CA THR A 323 -3.93 10.01 -1.65
C THR A 323 -2.49 10.11 -2.13
N VAL A 324 -2.24 10.95 -3.15
CA VAL A 324 -0.90 11.17 -3.69
C VAL A 324 -0.29 12.44 -3.12
N ASN A 325 -1.07 13.52 -3.07
CA ASN A 325 -0.60 14.85 -2.73
C ASN A 325 -0.87 15.20 -1.26
N THR A 326 0.07 15.92 -0.64
CA THR A 326 0.04 16.34 0.76
C THR A 326 0.30 17.84 0.88
N GLU A 327 0.40 18.37 2.11
CA GLU A 327 0.85 19.74 2.35
C GLU A 327 2.35 19.95 1.99
N GLY A 328 3.09 18.87 1.73
CA GLY A 328 4.49 18.87 1.30
C GLY A 328 4.69 19.12 -0.20
N ASN A 329 5.79 18.59 -0.73
CA ASN A 329 6.18 18.68 -2.13
C ASN A 329 6.19 17.29 -2.76
N GLU A 330 5.24 17.00 -3.64
CA GLU A 330 5.26 15.84 -4.51
C GLU A 330 5.80 16.20 -5.89
N MET A 331 6.93 15.60 -6.27
CA MET A 331 7.70 15.99 -7.44
C MET A 331 8.27 14.80 -8.22
N PHE A 332 8.85 15.09 -9.39
CA PHE A 332 9.57 14.12 -10.22
C PHE A 332 8.80 12.81 -10.50
N PRO A 333 7.57 12.88 -11.05
CA PRO A 333 6.83 11.69 -11.42
C PRO A 333 7.55 10.87 -12.50
N PHE A 334 7.28 9.58 -12.53
CA PHE A 334 7.63 8.65 -13.60
C PHE A 334 6.52 7.59 -13.72
N ILE A 335 5.91 7.48 -14.90
CA ILE A 335 4.83 6.52 -15.16
C ILE A 335 5.36 5.32 -15.96
N HIS A 336 5.32 4.13 -15.36
CA HIS A 336 5.70 2.89 -16.01
C HIS A 336 4.55 2.28 -16.82
N LYS A 337 4.86 1.50 -17.87
CA LYS A 337 3.86 0.91 -18.80
C LYS A 337 2.85 -0.03 -18.13
N ASN A 338 3.18 -0.59 -16.96
CA ASN A 338 2.26 -1.42 -16.19
C ASN A 338 1.32 -0.63 -15.27
N GLY A 339 1.35 0.71 -15.35
CA GLY A 339 0.48 1.60 -14.57
C GLY A 339 1.02 2.04 -13.21
N MET A 340 2.24 1.62 -12.83
CA MET A 340 2.87 2.13 -11.61
C MET A 340 3.42 3.53 -11.82
N LEU A 341 3.05 4.43 -10.93
CA LEU A 341 3.55 5.80 -10.85
C LEU A 341 4.57 5.87 -9.72
N PHE A 342 5.80 6.25 -10.05
CA PHE A 342 6.85 6.60 -9.10
C PHE A 342 6.92 8.11 -8.98
N PHE A 343 7.21 8.63 -7.80
CA PHE A 343 7.39 10.07 -7.56
C PHE A 343 8.21 10.27 -6.27
N ALA A 344 8.69 11.47 -6.04
CA ALA A 344 9.38 11.85 -4.82
C ALA A 344 8.46 12.71 -3.94
N SER A 345 8.49 12.53 -2.62
CA SER A 345 7.73 13.37 -1.67
C SER A 345 8.55 13.66 -0.41
N ASP A 346 8.41 14.86 0.15
CA ASP A 346 8.89 15.21 1.49
C ASP A 346 7.76 15.29 2.54
N GLY A 347 6.49 15.17 2.11
CA GLY A 347 5.32 15.20 2.99
C GLY A 347 4.82 13.83 3.43
N LEU A 348 5.06 12.78 2.63
CA LEU A 348 4.72 11.40 2.98
C LEU A 348 5.72 10.80 4.01
N PRO A 349 5.32 9.81 4.84
CA PRO A 349 6.22 9.14 5.78
C PRO A 349 7.44 8.53 5.09
N GLY A 350 8.61 9.07 5.42
CA GLY A 350 9.89 8.77 4.75
C GLY A 350 11.11 8.91 5.66
N ILE A 351 12.28 8.59 5.13
CA ILE A 351 13.57 8.50 5.81
C ILE A 351 14.28 9.85 5.88
N GLY A 352 14.14 10.69 4.84
CA GLY A 352 15.00 11.85 4.60
C GLY A 352 14.25 13.11 4.19
N GLY A 353 14.84 13.85 3.25
CA GLY A 353 14.20 15.01 2.63
C GLY A 353 13.11 14.53 1.67
N LEU A 354 13.38 14.61 0.37
CA LEU A 354 12.61 13.88 -0.63
C LEU A 354 12.90 12.37 -0.55
N ASP A 355 11.86 11.55 -0.53
CA ASP A 355 11.97 10.10 -0.67
C ASP A 355 11.19 9.61 -1.89
N VAL A 356 11.65 8.54 -2.53
CA VAL A 356 10.94 7.90 -3.65
C VAL A 356 9.82 6.99 -3.14
N PHE A 357 8.63 7.22 -3.66
CA PHE A 357 7.43 6.42 -3.45
C PHE A 357 6.93 5.82 -4.76
N MET A 358 6.08 4.80 -4.64
CA MET A 358 5.33 4.23 -5.75
C MET A 358 3.85 4.08 -5.40
N THR A 359 2.98 4.35 -6.37
CA THR A 359 1.54 4.10 -6.32
C THR A 359 1.07 3.48 -7.65
N LYS A 360 -0.18 3.04 -7.71
CA LYS A 360 -0.87 2.63 -8.94
C LYS A 360 -2.35 2.97 -8.83
N LYS A 361 -3.06 2.98 -9.96
CA LYS A 361 -4.52 3.10 -9.95
C LYS A 361 -5.18 1.76 -9.65
N GLU A 362 -6.21 1.78 -8.82
CA GLU A 362 -7.20 0.71 -8.70
C GLU A 362 -8.59 1.30 -8.94
N GLY A 363 -9.24 0.89 -10.04
CA GLY A 363 -10.43 1.57 -10.53
C GLY A 363 -10.11 2.98 -11.03
N ASN A 364 -10.75 3.99 -10.46
CA ASN A 364 -10.52 5.40 -10.81
C ASN A 364 -9.48 6.08 -9.92
N ASP A 365 -9.20 5.51 -8.76
CA ASP A 365 -8.44 6.16 -7.69
C ASP A 365 -7.02 5.58 -7.59
N PHE A 366 -6.09 6.40 -7.11
CA PHE A 366 -4.78 5.90 -6.69
C PHE A 366 -4.89 5.27 -5.31
N ILE A 367 -4.10 4.23 -5.07
CA ILE A 367 -3.99 3.63 -3.73
C ILE A 367 -2.83 4.24 -2.95
N LYS A 368 -2.82 4.02 -1.63
CA LYS A 368 -1.82 4.59 -0.71
C LYS A 368 -0.38 4.34 -1.22
N PRO A 369 0.44 5.39 -1.42
CA PRO A 369 1.81 5.23 -1.89
C PRO A 369 2.68 4.41 -0.93
N LYS A 370 3.57 3.60 -1.49
CA LYS A 370 4.57 2.80 -0.77
C LYS A 370 5.95 3.42 -0.94
N ASN A 371 6.62 3.71 0.17
CA ASN A 371 8.01 4.16 0.18
C ASN A 371 8.94 3.00 -0.25
N LEU A 372 9.98 3.27 -1.04
CA LEU A 372 10.89 2.23 -1.54
C LEU A 372 11.95 1.76 -0.54
N GLY A 373 12.05 2.40 0.64
CA GLY A 373 12.99 2.04 1.71
C GLY A 373 14.46 2.18 1.33
N VAL A 374 15.35 1.84 2.25
CA VAL A 374 16.78 1.72 1.94
C VAL A 374 17.03 0.52 1.00
N PRO A 375 18.04 0.57 0.12
CA PRO A 375 18.98 1.68 -0.11
C PRO A 375 18.54 2.69 -1.20
N VAL A 376 17.33 2.58 -1.76
CA VAL A 376 16.86 3.56 -2.76
C VAL A 376 16.65 4.92 -2.10
N ASN A 377 16.05 4.92 -0.91
CA ASN A 377 15.88 6.08 -0.05
C ASN A 377 16.93 6.13 1.06
N SER A 378 17.11 7.32 1.63
CA SER A 378 18.14 7.66 2.61
C SER A 378 17.68 8.86 3.45
N ASN A 379 18.54 9.34 4.34
CA ASN A 379 18.25 10.55 5.12
C ASN A 379 18.46 11.87 4.34
N TYR A 380 18.72 11.79 3.04
CA TYR A 380 18.95 12.93 2.14
C TYR A 380 17.80 13.05 1.14
N ASP A 381 17.93 13.84 0.07
CA ASP A 381 16.97 13.84 -1.02
C ASP A 381 17.26 12.66 -1.97
N ASP A 382 16.22 11.91 -2.30
CA ASP A 382 16.20 10.80 -3.22
C ASP A 382 15.00 10.94 -4.16
N PHE A 383 15.26 11.13 -5.45
CA PHE A 383 14.24 11.63 -6.38
C PHE A 383 14.50 11.25 -7.84
N ALA A 384 13.55 11.60 -8.72
CA ALA A 384 13.63 11.38 -10.17
C ALA A 384 13.99 9.94 -10.56
N LEU A 385 13.31 8.97 -9.94
CA LEU A 385 13.48 7.57 -10.27
C LEU A 385 12.85 7.24 -11.63
N ILE A 386 13.61 6.58 -12.48
CA ILE A 386 13.13 5.90 -13.68
C ILE A 386 13.49 4.42 -13.60
N ILE A 387 12.62 3.54 -14.10
CA ILE A 387 12.86 2.10 -14.12
C ILE A 387 12.61 1.51 -15.50
N ASP A 388 13.43 0.54 -15.88
CA ASP A 388 13.35 -0.12 -17.18
C ASP A 388 12.03 -0.86 -17.39
N GLU A 389 11.73 -1.17 -18.66
CA GLU A 389 10.51 -1.85 -19.08
C GLU A 389 10.25 -3.22 -18.40
N ASN A 390 11.29 -3.82 -17.82
CA ASN A 390 11.23 -5.13 -17.20
C ASN A 390 11.21 -5.06 -15.68
N MET A 391 11.18 -3.86 -15.09
CA MET A 391 11.21 -3.66 -13.64
C MET A 391 12.46 -4.27 -12.97
N LYS A 392 13.60 -4.34 -13.67
CA LYS A 392 14.82 -5.00 -13.18
C LYS A 392 15.96 -4.04 -12.86
N SER A 393 16.01 -2.88 -13.50
CA SER A 393 17.04 -1.87 -13.22
C SER A 393 16.58 -0.47 -13.61
N GLY A 394 17.28 0.54 -13.11
CA GLY A 394 16.93 1.92 -13.40
C GLY A 394 17.93 2.91 -12.83
N PHE A 395 17.51 4.16 -12.77
CA PHE A 395 18.29 5.28 -12.28
C PHE A 395 17.45 6.14 -11.33
N PHE A 396 18.09 6.79 -10.38
CA PHE A 396 17.51 7.84 -9.54
C PHE A 396 18.58 8.88 -9.23
N SER A 397 18.18 10.00 -8.66
CA SER A 397 19.07 11.11 -8.29
C SER A 397 19.10 11.28 -6.78
N SER A 398 20.23 11.69 -6.24
CA SER A 398 20.37 11.89 -4.80
C SER A 398 21.48 12.86 -4.43
N ASN A 399 21.33 13.58 -3.32
CA ASN A 399 22.35 14.48 -2.77
C ASN A 399 23.09 13.93 -1.55
N ARG A 400 23.21 12.61 -1.45
CA ARG A 400 24.02 11.94 -0.43
C ARG A 400 25.48 12.39 -0.48
N THR A 401 26.06 12.55 0.70
CA THR A 401 27.43 13.05 0.90
C THR A 401 28.54 12.08 0.49
N ASP A 402 28.24 10.80 0.27
CA ASP A 402 29.17 9.82 -0.30
C ASP A 402 29.20 9.83 -1.85
N GLY A 403 28.41 10.72 -2.47
CA GLY A 403 28.48 11.06 -3.88
C GLY A 403 29.72 11.90 -4.27
N LYS A 404 29.75 12.33 -5.53
CA LYS A 404 30.78 13.16 -6.15
C LYS A 404 30.37 14.63 -6.25
N GLY A 405 29.09 14.90 -6.44
CA GLY A 405 28.51 16.21 -6.67
C GLY A 405 27.54 16.66 -5.58
N ASN A 406 26.75 17.67 -5.91
CA ASN A 406 25.64 18.08 -5.04
C ASN A 406 24.46 17.12 -5.26
N ASP A 407 23.92 17.07 -6.48
CA ASP A 407 23.03 15.99 -6.91
C ASP A 407 23.79 15.03 -7.83
N ASP A 408 23.61 13.74 -7.61
CA ASP A 408 24.29 12.67 -8.33
C ASP A 408 23.29 11.67 -8.90
N ILE A 409 23.62 11.10 -10.07
CA ILE A 409 22.86 9.98 -10.66
C ILE A 409 23.36 8.67 -10.08
N TYR A 410 22.44 7.86 -9.57
CA TYR A 410 22.66 6.51 -9.11
C TYR A 410 21.96 5.54 -10.06
N SER A 411 22.56 4.38 -10.28
CA SER A 411 21.85 3.22 -10.85
C SER A 411 21.37 2.32 -9.73
N PHE A 412 20.30 1.57 -9.99
CA PHE A 412 19.85 0.49 -9.12
C PHE A 412 19.51 -0.78 -9.90
N LYS A 413 19.56 -1.91 -9.19
CA LYS A 413 19.05 -3.20 -9.63
C LYS A 413 18.00 -3.69 -8.65
N VAL A 414 16.93 -4.28 -9.18
CA VAL A 414 15.87 -4.94 -8.43
C VAL A 414 16.27 -6.41 -8.25
N LEU A 415 16.57 -6.79 -7.01
CA LEU A 415 16.99 -8.14 -6.62
C LEU A 415 15.79 -9.01 -6.19
N LYS A 416 14.76 -8.38 -5.62
CA LYS A 416 13.47 -8.99 -5.27
C LYS A 416 12.37 -8.23 -6.00
N GLU A 417 11.38 -8.92 -6.54
CA GLU A 417 10.34 -8.27 -7.34
C GLU A 417 9.61 -7.20 -6.55
N ILE A 418 9.31 -6.08 -7.22
CA ILE A 418 8.56 -4.99 -6.61
C ILE A 418 7.09 -5.41 -6.59
N GLN A 419 6.58 -5.75 -5.42
CA GLN A 419 5.17 -6.06 -5.21
C GLN A 419 4.48 -4.93 -4.44
N PHE A 420 3.34 -4.50 -4.96
CA PHE A 420 2.49 -3.48 -4.34
C PHE A 420 1.76 -4.06 -3.13
N ASN A 421 1.07 -5.17 -3.39
CA ASN A 421 0.32 -5.94 -2.41
C ASN A 421 1.07 -7.25 -2.12
N LYS A 422 0.86 -7.78 -0.93
CA LYS A 422 1.27 -9.13 -0.58
C LYS A 422 0.31 -10.16 -1.13
N ILE A 423 0.79 -11.38 -1.26
CA ILE A 423 -0.01 -12.52 -1.69
C ILE A 423 -0.27 -13.42 -0.49
N ILE A 424 -1.54 -13.59 -0.13
CA ILE A 424 -1.99 -14.61 0.83
C ILE A 424 -2.45 -15.81 0.01
N LYS A 425 -1.83 -16.97 0.19
CA LYS A 425 -2.23 -18.19 -0.53
C LYS A 425 -2.23 -19.40 0.38
N GLY A 426 -2.87 -20.47 -0.04
CA GLY A 426 -2.88 -21.71 0.72
C GLY A 426 -3.65 -22.81 0.04
N LYS A 427 -3.79 -23.93 0.74
CA LYS A 427 -4.62 -25.05 0.34
C LYS A 427 -5.75 -25.33 1.32
N THR A 428 -6.89 -25.74 0.79
CA THR A 428 -8.02 -26.29 1.56
C THR A 428 -7.92 -27.82 1.58
N LYS A 429 -7.82 -28.39 2.77
CA LYS A 429 -7.74 -29.85 3.00
C LYS A 429 -8.50 -30.25 4.26
N ASP A 430 -8.80 -31.53 4.43
CA ASP A 430 -9.34 -32.02 5.70
C ASP A 430 -8.26 -32.49 6.68
N THR A 431 -8.69 -32.93 7.87
CA THR A 431 -7.80 -33.43 8.93
C THR A 431 -7.05 -34.71 8.56
N GLU A 432 -7.51 -35.45 7.54
CA GLU A 432 -6.84 -36.64 6.97
C GLU A 432 -5.89 -36.28 5.82
N GLY A 433 -5.89 -35.02 5.39
CA GLY A 433 -5.06 -34.50 4.30
C GLY A 433 -5.71 -34.63 2.91
N GLN A 434 -6.99 -34.99 2.82
CA GLN A 434 -7.73 -35.00 1.56
C GLN A 434 -7.90 -33.57 1.04
N ILE A 435 -7.60 -33.36 -0.25
CA ILE A 435 -7.78 -32.06 -0.91
C ILE A 435 -9.27 -31.74 -1.05
N LEU A 436 -9.63 -30.52 -0.68
CA LEU A 436 -11.00 -30.01 -0.73
C LEU A 436 -11.14 -28.95 -1.82
N ALA A 437 -11.33 -29.35 -3.08
CA ALA A 437 -11.61 -28.44 -4.19
C ALA A 437 -12.97 -27.73 -4.05
N ASN A 438 -13.18 -26.58 -4.69
CA ASN A 438 -14.43 -25.80 -4.62
C ASN A 438 -14.84 -25.51 -3.17
N THR A 439 -13.87 -25.20 -2.32
CA THR A 439 -14.12 -24.68 -0.96
C THR A 439 -14.24 -23.18 -1.05
N THR A 440 -15.31 -22.59 -0.51
CA THR A 440 -15.45 -21.14 -0.46
C THR A 440 -14.48 -20.59 0.57
N VAL A 441 -13.61 -19.67 0.14
CA VAL A 441 -12.66 -18.97 1.00
C VAL A 441 -12.97 -17.48 0.97
N ILE A 442 -13.12 -16.87 2.14
CA ILE A 442 -13.39 -15.44 2.31
C ILE A 442 -12.23 -14.82 3.08
N LEU A 443 -11.71 -13.70 2.58
CA LEU A 443 -10.76 -12.86 3.28
C LEU A 443 -11.52 -11.71 3.96
N PHE A 444 -11.35 -11.58 5.27
CA PHE A 444 -11.89 -10.48 6.07
C PHE A 444 -10.78 -9.53 6.51
N ASP A 445 -11.08 -8.25 6.55
CA ASP A 445 -10.21 -7.24 7.17
C ASP A 445 -10.25 -7.33 8.71
N GLN A 446 -9.46 -6.48 9.37
CA GLN A 446 -9.36 -6.46 10.84
C GLN A 446 -10.64 -6.00 11.55
N GLU A 447 -11.58 -5.38 10.82
CA GLU A 447 -12.89 -4.92 11.32
C GLU A 447 -13.98 -6.00 11.13
N GLY A 448 -13.66 -7.08 10.42
CA GLY A 448 -14.57 -8.17 10.11
C GLY A 448 -15.41 -7.96 8.85
N ASN A 449 -15.06 -6.98 8.00
CA ASN A 449 -15.73 -6.80 6.72
C ASN A 449 -15.13 -7.75 5.66
N PRO A 450 -15.96 -8.36 4.79
CA PRO A 450 -15.45 -9.20 3.71
C PRO A 450 -14.74 -8.35 2.65
N VAL A 451 -13.45 -8.60 2.45
CA VAL A 451 -12.62 -7.95 1.42
C VAL A 451 -12.85 -8.64 0.07
N LYS A 452 -12.78 -9.98 0.05
CA LYS A 452 -12.93 -10.77 -1.18
C LYS A 452 -13.32 -12.20 -0.87
N THR A 453 -14.06 -12.82 -1.80
CA THR A 453 -14.42 -14.24 -1.78
C THR A 453 -13.90 -14.94 -3.03
N VAL A 454 -13.34 -16.13 -2.87
CA VAL A 454 -12.89 -17.02 -3.96
C VAL A 454 -13.32 -18.45 -3.67
N GLU A 455 -13.29 -19.31 -4.70
CA GLU A 455 -13.39 -20.76 -4.52
C GLU A 455 -12.03 -21.40 -4.77
N SER A 456 -11.68 -22.41 -3.99
CA SER A 456 -10.43 -23.15 -4.21
C SER A 456 -10.48 -24.00 -5.49
N ASP A 457 -9.35 -24.12 -6.17
CA ASP A 457 -9.25 -24.89 -7.42
C ASP A 457 -9.34 -26.42 -7.21
N GLU A 458 -9.20 -27.22 -8.28
CA GLU A 458 -9.23 -28.69 -8.22
C GLU A 458 -8.15 -29.31 -7.30
N ASN A 459 -7.07 -28.58 -7.05
CA ASN A 459 -5.99 -28.95 -6.15
C ASN A 459 -6.13 -28.31 -4.76
N GLY A 460 -7.26 -27.67 -4.48
CA GLY A 460 -7.58 -26.98 -3.24
C GLY A 460 -6.85 -25.65 -3.07
N ASN A 461 -6.17 -25.12 -4.09
CA ASN A 461 -5.43 -23.86 -3.96
C ASN A 461 -6.37 -22.66 -3.95
N PHE A 462 -6.02 -21.65 -3.15
CA PHE A 462 -6.64 -20.32 -3.19
C PHE A 462 -5.56 -19.23 -3.09
N GLU A 463 -5.89 -18.03 -3.55
CA GLU A 463 -5.00 -16.87 -3.50
C GLU A 463 -5.77 -15.55 -3.35
N PHE A 464 -5.22 -14.63 -2.55
CA PHE A 464 -5.66 -13.26 -2.38
C PHE A 464 -4.49 -12.30 -2.51
N SER A 465 -4.77 -11.12 -3.08
CA SER A 465 -3.93 -9.94 -2.95
C SER A 465 -4.35 -9.21 -1.67
N ALA A 466 -3.40 -8.86 -0.82
CA ALA A 466 -3.62 -8.21 0.47
C ALA A 466 -2.70 -7.00 0.63
N GLU A 467 -3.18 -5.95 1.28
CA GLU A 467 -2.34 -4.79 1.59
C GLU A 467 -1.26 -5.20 2.60
N PRO A 468 -0.04 -4.61 2.52
CA PRO A 468 0.99 -4.85 3.53
C PRO A 468 0.61 -4.20 4.87
N ALA A 469 1.25 -4.67 5.95
CA ALA A 469 1.12 -4.11 7.30
C ALA A 469 -0.28 -4.16 7.94
N ALA A 470 -1.19 -4.97 7.40
CA ALA A 470 -2.54 -5.20 7.90
C ALA A 470 -2.72 -6.60 8.52
N LEU A 471 -3.77 -6.76 9.33
CA LEU A 471 -4.21 -8.06 9.83
C LEU A 471 -5.48 -8.49 9.09
N TYR A 472 -5.55 -9.76 8.71
CA TYR A 472 -6.69 -10.36 8.02
C TYR A 472 -7.11 -11.66 8.69
N THR A 473 -8.33 -12.09 8.42
CA THR A 473 -8.82 -13.43 8.78
C THR A 473 -9.30 -14.15 7.52
N LEU A 474 -8.79 -15.36 7.30
CA LEU A 474 -9.31 -16.29 6.28
C LEU A 474 -10.43 -17.13 6.90
N GLU A 475 -11.55 -17.26 6.21
CA GLU A 475 -12.61 -18.21 6.55
C GLU A 475 -12.81 -19.21 5.42
N GLY A 476 -12.68 -20.50 5.73
CA GLY A 476 -12.95 -21.60 4.80
C GLY A 476 -14.27 -22.29 5.12
N SER A 477 -15.14 -22.45 4.12
CA SER A 477 -16.43 -23.12 4.26
C SER A 477 -16.69 -24.11 3.14
N LYS A 478 -17.17 -25.30 3.51
CA LYS A 478 -17.55 -26.37 2.59
C LYS A 478 -18.70 -27.20 3.17
N PRO A 479 -19.70 -27.61 2.36
CA PRO A 479 -20.74 -28.53 2.81
C PRO A 479 -20.16 -29.80 3.45
N SER A 480 -20.76 -30.26 4.56
CA SER A 480 -20.33 -31.41 5.35
C SER A 480 -19.02 -31.25 6.14
N TYR A 481 -18.47 -30.04 6.19
CA TYR A 481 -17.30 -29.69 6.99
C TYR A 481 -17.60 -28.53 7.93
N ILE A 482 -16.95 -28.52 9.09
CA ILE A 482 -16.97 -27.39 10.02
C ILE A 482 -16.13 -26.25 9.41
N SER A 483 -16.69 -25.05 9.35
CA SER A 483 -15.97 -23.87 8.88
C SER A 483 -14.79 -23.55 9.78
N VAL A 484 -13.67 -23.16 9.18
CA VAL A 484 -12.44 -22.80 9.92
C VAL A 484 -12.09 -21.34 9.68
N LYS A 485 -11.55 -20.68 10.71
CA LYS A 485 -10.99 -19.33 10.62
C LYS A 485 -9.52 -19.37 10.99
N GLU A 486 -8.71 -18.64 10.23
CA GLU A 486 -7.27 -18.52 10.44
C GLU A 486 -6.84 -17.07 10.27
N ASP A 487 -6.15 -16.52 11.26
CA ASP A 487 -5.59 -15.18 11.17
C ASP A 487 -4.32 -15.17 10.31
N VAL A 488 -4.16 -14.08 9.56
CA VAL A 488 -3.04 -13.85 8.66
C VAL A 488 -2.49 -12.45 8.94
N ASP A 489 -1.20 -12.41 9.30
CA ASP A 489 -0.48 -11.17 9.52
C ASP A 489 0.34 -10.79 8.29
N THR A 490 0.05 -9.64 7.70
CA THR A 490 0.79 -9.10 6.55
C THR A 490 1.88 -8.12 6.94
N LYS A 491 2.12 -7.88 8.24
CA LYS A 491 3.26 -7.11 8.78
C LYS A 491 4.59 -7.85 8.70
N THR A 492 4.57 -9.14 8.39
CA THR A 492 5.79 -9.95 8.27
C THR A 492 6.69 -9.42 7.14
N PRO A 493 7.96 -9.82 7.00
CA PRO A 493 8.79 -9.36 5.88
C PRO A 493 8.50 -10.09 4.55
N GLU A 494 7.77 -11.21 4.57
CA GLU A 494 7.52 -12.00 3.36
C GLU A 494 6.45 -11.38 2.47
N ASP A 495 6.72 -11.32 1.15
CA ASP A 495 5.75 -10.87 0.14
C ASP A 495 4.65 -11.91 -0.12
N VAL A 496 4.93 -13.18 0.16
CA VAL A 496 4.00 -14.30 -0.03
C VAL A 496 3.81 -15.02 1.30
N ILE A 497 2.60 -14.98 1.83
CA ILE A 497 2.20 -15.61 3.07
C ILE A 497 1.40 -16.86 2.73
N THR A 498 1.89 -18.02 3.19
CA THR A 498 1.22 -19.31 2.95
C THR A 498 0.49 -19.76 4.20
N LYS A 499 -0.83 -19.93 4.11
CA LYS A 499 -1.70 -20.35 5.21
C LYS A 499 -2.75 -21.33 4.71
N ASP A 500 -2.60 -22.61 5.05
CA ASP A 500 -3.58 -23.64 4.70
C ASP A 500 -4.83 -23.54 5.59
N LEU A 501 -5.98 -23.93 5.06
CA LEU A 501 -7.23 -24.09 5.80
C LEU A 501 -7.52 -25.59 5.93
N ILE A 502 -7.47 -26.08 7.18
CA ILE A 502 -7.73 -27.48 7.52
C ILE A 502 -9.14 -27.58 8.09
N LEU A 503 -10.06 -28.20 7.35
CA LEU A 503 -11.46 -28.32 7.73
C LEU A 503 -11.73 -29.68 8.38
N GLU A 504 -12.44 -29.69 9.50
CA GLU A 504 -12.87 -30.93 10.15
C GLU A 504 -14.17 -31.42 9.50
N LYS A 505 -14.18 -32.67 9.04
CA LYS A 505 -15.40 -33.29 8.50
C LYS A 505 -16.42 -33.44 9.63
N MET A 506 -17.66 -33.03 9.40
CA MET A 506 -18.70 -33.20 10.41
C MET A 506 -18.88 -34.70 10.72
N PRO A 507 -18.97 -35.10 12.00
CA PRO A 507 -19.19 -36.50 12.37
C PRO A 507 -20.55 -37.01 11.87
N ASP A 508 -20.58 -38.26 11.37
CA ASP A 508 -21.82 -38.95 10.99
C ASP A 508 -22.76 -39.08 12.20
N PHE A 509 -24.05 -38.82 12.03
CA PHE A 509 -25.07 -39.27 12.99
C PHE A 509 -25.29 -40.77 12.86
N ILE A 510 -25.27 -41.49 13.98
CA ILE A 510 -25.44 -42.94 14.00
C ILE A 510 -26.54 -43.30 14.99
N ILE A 511 -27.50 -44.11 14.56
CA ILE A 511 -28.41 -44.80 15.47
C ILE A 511 -27.81 -46.16 15.78
N HIS A 512 -27.54 -46.41 17.05
CA HIS A 512 -27.07 -47.69 17.56
C HIS A 512 -28.22 -48.39 18.27
N GLY A 513 -28.36 -49.69 18.08
CA GLY A 513 -29.28 -50.47 18.89
C GLY A 513 -28.75 -51.84 19.24
N LEU A 514 -29.21 -52.34 20.38
CA LEU A 514 -28.91 -53.68 20.88
C LEU A 514 -30.21 -54.47 21.00
N VAL A 515 -30.30 -55.62 20.30
CA VAL A 515 -31.42 -56.55 20.42
C VAL A 515 -31.04 -57.73 21.33
N SER A 516 -31.88 -57.98 22.34
CA SER A 516 -31.65 -58.99 23.38
C SER A 516 -32.89 -59.83 23.67
N ASP A 517 -32.68 -60.98 24.27
CA ASP A 517 -33.73 -61.85 24.80
C ASP A 517 -34.37 -61.19 26.02
N SER A 518 -35.69 -61.15 26.07
CA SER A 518 -36.42 -60.45 27.13
C SER A 518 -36.26 -61.08 28.50
N ASP A 519 -36.10 -62.40 28.59
CA ASP A 519 -35.99 -63.15 29.84
C ASP A 519 -34.53 -63.16 30.33
N THR A 520 -33.61 -63.59 29.47
CA THR A 520 -32.19 -63.80 29.85
C THR A 520 -31.35 -62.53 29.78
N LYS A 521 -31.85 -61.47 29.14
CA LYS A 521 -31.13 -60.23 28.81
C LYS A 521 -29.85 -60.45 27.99
N LYS A 522 -29.64 -61.67 27.47
CA LYS A 522 -28.52 -61.97 26.60
C LYS A 522 -28.79 -61.43 25.20
N PRO A 523 -27.78 -60.91 24.51
CA PRO A 523 -27.99 -60.43 23.16
C PRO A 523 -28.38 -61.53 22.17
N LEU A 524 -29.11 -61.15 21.12
CA LEU A 524 -29.62 -62.07 20.12
C LEU A 524 -28.89 -61.91 18.80
N GLU A 525 -28.19 -62.96 18.37
CA GLU A 525 -27.61 -63.05 17.02
C GLU A 525 -28.66 -63.45 15.97
N ASN A 526 -28.37 -63.25 14.68
CA ASN A 526 -29.22 -63.68 13.55
C ASN A 526 -30.68 -63.16 13.60
N VAL A 527 -30.92 -61.96 14.16
CA VAL A 527 -32.19 -61.24 14.02
C VAL A 527 -32.17 -60.51 12.68
N LYS A 528 -33.20 -60.72 11.86
CA LYS A 528 -33.45 -59.90 10.68
C LYS A 528 -34.05 -58.56 11.11
N ILE A 529 -33.45 -57.46 10.68
CA ILE A 529 -33.89 -56.11 11.04
C ILE A 529 -34.27 -55.37 9.76
N THR A 530 -35.53 -54.98 9.64
CA THR A 530 -36.01 -54.09 8.57
C THR A 530 -36.26 -52.72 9.15
N VAL A 531 -35.69 -51.66 8.56
CA VAL A 531 -35.94 -50.28 8.97
C VAL A 531 -36.68 -49.53 7.88
N THR A 532 -37.69 -48.75 8.28
CA THR A 532 -38.50 -47.88 7.42
C THR A 532 -38.32 -46.44 7.87
N GLU A 533 -37.96 -45.53 6.95
CA GLU A 533 -38.02 -44.10 7.20
C GLU A 533 -39.46 -43.62 7.02
N ASN A 534 -40.13 -43.23 8.10
CA ASN A 534 -41.59 -43.01 8.11
C ASN A 534 -42.02 -41.82 7.24
N ASN A 535 -41.12 -40.86 7.00
CA ASN A 535 -41.42 -39.69 6.17
C ASN A 535 -41.38 -39.99 4.67
N THR A 536 -40.56 -40.96 4.24
CA THR A 536 -40.32 -41.26 2.82
C THR A 536 -40.91 -42.61 2.40
N GLY A 537 -41.20 -43.49 3.36
CA GLY A 537 -41.60 -44.87 3.13
C GLY A 537 -40.46 -45.77 2.66
N LYS A 538 -39.22 -45.28 2.60
CA LYS A 538 -38.05 -46.04 2.13
C LYS A 538 -37.67 -47.10 3.16
N THR A 539 -37.50 -48.34 2.69
CA THR A 539 -37.14 -49.49 3.53
C THR A 539 -35.73 -50.00 3.22
N SER A 540 -35.00 -50.44 4.24
CA SER A 540 -33.71 -51.14 4.09
C SER A 540 -33.54 -52.23 5.15
N GLU A 541 -32.77 -53.27 4.84
CA GLU A 541 -32.39 -54.30 5.80
C GLU A 541 -31.07 -53.94 6.48
N LEU A 542 -30.99 -54.15 7.80
CA LEU A 542 -29.78 -53.97 8.59
C LEU A 542 -29.24 -55.32 9.04
N ASN A 543 -27.91 -55.44 9.05
CA ASN A 543 -27.22 -56.61 9.57
C ASN A 543 -26.80 -56.36 11.03
N ILE A 544 -26.89 -57.41 11.84
CA ILE A 544 -26.23 -57.43 13.15
C ILE A 544 -24.71 -57.46 12.93
N VAL A 545 -24.00 -56.65 13.69
CA VAL A 545 -22.55 -56.47 13.58
C VAL A 545 -21.80 -57.34 14.58
N ASP A 546 -22.28 -57.43 15.82
CA ASP A 546 -21.73 -58.30 16.88
C ASP A 546 -22.81 -58.57 17.93
N ALA A 547 -22.93 -59.79 18.47
CA ALA A 547 -23.80 -60.14 19.61
C ALA A 547 -25.04 -59.23 19.80
N GLY A 548 -25.93 -59.14 18.80
CA GLY A 548 -27.17 -58.34 18.86
C GLY A 548 -27.07 -56.83 18.61
N ASP A 549 -25.87 -56.26 18.45
CA ASP A 549 -25.64 -54.87 18.07
C ASP A 549 -25.90 -54.62 16.58
N PHE A 550 -26.51 -53.48 16.27
CA PHE A 550 -26.70 -53.00 14.90
C PHE A 550 -26.55 -51.47 14.84
N TYR A 551 -26.20 -50.97 13.65
CA TYR A 551 -25.98 -49.54 13.40
C TYR A 551 -26.71 -49.09 12.14
N LEU A 552 -27.33 -47.91 12.21
CA LEU A 552 -27.86 -47.18 11.07
C LEU A 552 -27.14 -45.84 10.96
N LYS A 553 -26.35 -45.66 9.88
CA LYS A 553 -25.72 -44.39 9.56
C LYS A 553 -26.72 -43.44 8.91
N LEU A 554 -26.64 -42.15 9.27
CA LEU A 554 -27.54 -41.11 8.79
C LEU A 554 -26.75 -39.99 8.08
N PRO A 555 -26.11 -40.27 6.93
CA PRO A 555 -25.20 -39.33 6.27
C PRO A 555 -25.90 -38.07 5.68
N GLU A 556 -27.23 -38.08 5.57
CA GLU A 556 -28.02 -36.99 4.99
C GLU A 556 -28.70 -36.08 6.05
N LYS A 557 -28.44 -36.31 7.35
CA LYS A 557 -29.10 -35.58 8.44
C LYS A 557 -28.19 -34.51 9.06
N HIS A 558 -28.80 -33.44 9.58
CA HIS A 558 -28.14 -32.29 10.19
C HIS A 558 -28.50 -32.17 11.68
N LEU A 559 -27.72 -31.36 12.41
CA LEU A 559 -28.03 -31.04 13.80
C LEU A 559 -29.43 -30.40 13.89
N TYR A 560 -30.22 -30.86 14.86
CA TYR A 560 -31.62 -30.51 15.10
C TYR A 560 -32.65 -31.09 14.13
N ASP A 561 -32.24 -31.90 13.15
CA ASP A 561 -33.20 -32.70 12.39
C ASP A 561 -33.97 -33.64 13.32
N THR A 562 -35.25 -33.85 13.02
CA THR A 562 -36.07 -34.88 13.68
C THR A 562 -36.06 -36.13 12.82
N VAL A 563 -35.51 -37.21 13.36
CA VAL A 563 -35.53 -38.53 12.73
C VAL A 563 -36.75 -39.32 13.19
N ASN A 564 -37.39 -40.03 12.26
CA ASN A 564 -38.57 -40.85 12.52
C ASN A 564 -38.47 -42.17 11.74
N TYR A 565 -38.14 -43.24 12.44
CA TYR A 565 -37.91 -44.56 11.88
C TYR A 565 -38.76 -45.62 12.58
N THR A 566 -39.16 -46.64 11.84
CA THR A 566 -39.78 -47.85 12.39
C THR A 566 -38.88 -49.05 12.11
N PHE A 567 -38.52 -49.77 13.16
CA PHE A 567 -37.69 -50.98 13.09
C PHE A 567 -38.57 -52.21 13.32
N LEU A 568 -38.47 -53.19 12.43
CA LEU A 568 -39.10 -54.51 12.56
C LEU A 568 -38.00 -55.56 12.79
N PHE A 569 -38.12 -56.31 13.89
CA PHE A 569 -37.20 -57.35 14.32
C PHE A 569 -37.84 -58.71 14.18
N GLU A 570 -37.20 -59.61 13.44
CA GLU A 570 -37.70 -60.96 13.16
C GLU A 570 -36.61 -62.00 13.43
N LYS A 571 -36.95 -63.04 14.20
CA LYS A 571 -36.05 -64.15 14.48
C LYS A 571 -36.87 -65.42 14.73
N GLU A 572 -36.43 -66.53 14.15
CA GLU A 572 -37.09 -67.83 14.37
C GLU A 572 -37.13 -68.19 15.86
N GLY A 573 -38.29 -68.63 16.34
CA GLY A 573 -38.53 -68.94 17.76
C GLY A 573 -38.78 -67.73 18.67
N TYR A 574 -38.84 -66.51 18.12
CA TYR A 574 -39.19 -65.28 18.82
C TYR A 574 -40.41 -64.62 18.19
N ALA A 575 -41.21 -63.94 19.00
CA ALA A 575 -42.31 -63.12 18.49
C ALA A 575 -41.72 -61.90 17.74
N PRO A 576 -42.17 -61.59 16.52
CA PRO A 576 -41.78 -60.37 15.82
C PRO A 576 -42.03 -59.14 16.68
N LYS A 577 -41.15 -58.15 16.58
CA LYS A 577 -41.27 -56.92 17.37
C LYS A 577 -41.07 -55.69 16.52
N THR A 578 -41.92 -54.70 16.70
CA THR A 578 -41.80 -53.38 16.09
C THR A 578 -41.34 -52.37 17.13
N PHE A 579 -40.46 -51.44 16.74
CA PHE A 579 -40.01 -50.33 17.58
C PHE A 579 -40.00 -49.03 16.79
N ASN A 580 -40.72 -48.03 17.28
CA ASN A 580 -40.77 -46.71 16.68
C ASN A 580 -39.73 -45.82 17.35
N TYR A 581 -38.83 -45.26 16.55
CA TYR A 581 -37.76 -44.38 16.99
C TYR A 581 -38.01 -42.97 16.48
N ASN A 582 -38.27 -42.04 17.40
CA ASN A 582 -38.41 -40.62 17.11
C ASN A 582 -37.45 -39.83 18.01
N LYS A 583 -36.55 -39.06 17.40
CA LYS A 583 -35.53 -38.33 18.14
C LYS A 583 -35.12 -37.05 17.39
N VAL A 584 -34.92 -35.98 18.15
CA VAL A 584 -34.22 -34.78 17.66
C VAL A 584 -32.72 -35.00 17.83
N LEU A 585 -31.96 -34.78 16.76
CA LEU A 585 -30.51 -34.89 16.76
C LEU A 585 -29.89 -33.65 17.43
N ASP A 586 -29.91 -33.60 18.77
CA ASP A 586 -29.49 -32.44 19.58
C ASP A 586 -27.97 -32.32 19.79
N LYS A 587 -27.21 -33.37 19.46
CA LYS A 587 -25.74 -33.41 19.44
C LYS A 587 -25.21 -34.34 18.36
N TYR A 588 -23.99 -34.11 17.91
CA TYR A 588 -23.32 -35.06 17.02
C TYR A 588 -22.97 -36.38 17.73
N GLY A 589 -22.92 -37.48 16.97
CA GLY A 589 -22.50 -38.79 17.43
C GLY A 589 -23.63 -39.83 17.50
N GLU A 590 -23.51 -40.73 18.49
CA GLU A 590 -24.34 -41.93 18.59
C GLU A 590 -25.61 -41.73 19.42
N TYR A 591 -26.70 -42.30 18.91
CA TYR A 591 -27.99 -42.35 19.56
C TYR A 591 -28.45 -43.79 19.78
N GLY A 592 -28.40 -44.25 21.03
CA GLY A 592 -28.64 -45.64 21.40
C GLY A 592 -30.09 -45.98 21.78
N PHE A 593 -30.53 -47.21 21.51
CA PHE A 593 -31.71 -47.81 22.15
C PHE A 593 -31.59 -49.35 22.29
N ASN A 594 -32.31 -49.92 23.25
CA ASN A 594 -32.33 -51.37 23.46
C ASN A 594 -33.70 -51.95 23.12
N VAL A 595 -33.70 -53.12 22.48
CA VAL A 595 -34.91 -53.87 22.14
C VAL A 595 -34.85 -55.26 22.75
N TYR A 596 -35.95 -55.67 23.40
CA TYR A 596 -36.07 -56.99 24.00
C TYR A 596 -37.11 -57.82 23.26
N MET A 597 -36.73 -58.95 22.68
CA MET A 597 -37.64 -59.89 22.00
C MET A 597 -38.06 -61.03 22.92
N ASN A 598 -39.33 -61.39 22.85
CA ASN A 598 -39.89 -62.50 23.64
C ASN A 598 -39.72 -63.82 22.90
N LYS A 599 -39.11 -64.81 23.56
CA LYS A 599 -39.01 -66.17 23.03
C LYS A 599 -40.37 -66.85 23.13
N ILE A 600 -40.82 -67.50 22.05
CA ILE A 600 -42.10 -68.21 22.02
C ILE A 600 -41.95 -69.53 22.77
N LYS A 601 -42.69 -69.76 23.85
CA LYS A 601 -42.67 -71.04 24.59
C LYS A 601 -43.79 -71.97 24.11
N PRO A 602 -43.54 -73.30 24.00
CA PRO A 602 -44.58 -74.25 23.64
C PRO A 602 -45.77 -74.20 24.61
N GLY A 603 -46.98 -74.01 24.07
CA GLY A 603 -48.23 -73.91 24.85
C GLY A 603 -48.62 -72.50 25.29
N GLU A 604 -47.82 -71.47 24.98
CA GLU A 604 -48.23 -70.08 25.18
C GLU A 604 -49.24 -69.60 24.13
N ASP A 605 -50.16 -68.75 24.58
CA ASP A 605 -51.13 -68.06 23.73
C ASP A 605 -50.42 -66.95 22.94
N LEU A 606 -50.21 -67.18 21.64
CA LEU A 606 -49.59 -66.21 20.74
C LEU A 606 -50.32 -64.87 20.70
N GLY A 607 -51.63 -64.84 20.97
CA GLY A 607 -52.42 -63.61 21.05
C GLY A 607 -52.10 -62.73 22.27
N LYS A 608 -51.41 -63.27 23.28
CA LYS A 608 -50.85 -62.48 24.40
C LYS A 608 -49.43 -62.00 24.15
N LEU A 609 -48.73 -62.59 23.19
CA LEU A 609 -47.34 -62.28 22.82
C LEU A 609 -47.24 -61.32 21.64
N ILE A 610 -48.22 -61.36 20.75
CA ILE A 610 -48.34 -60.53 19.56
C ILE A 610 -49.58 -59.67 19.78
N GLU A 611 -49.44 -58.34 19.75
CA GLU A 611 -50.61 -57.45 19.70
C GLU A 611 -51.30 -57.63 18.35
N ILE A 612 -52.27 -58.54 18.30
CA ILE A 612 -53.15 -58.70 17.14
C ILE A 612 -54.35 -57.80 17.40
N ASN A 613 -54.49 -56.73 16.60
CA ASN A 613 -55.72 -55.94 16.61
C ASN A 613 -56.90 -56.84 16.19
N PRO A 614 -57.96 -56.97 17.00
CA PRO A 614 -59.10 -57.83 16.66
C PRO A 614 -59.76 -57.36 15.36
N ILE A 615 -59.90 -58.26 14.39
CA ILE A 615 -60.67 -58.01 13.18
C ILE A 615 -62.14 -58.24 13.52
N TYR A 616 -62.93 -57.16 13.50
CA TYR A 616 -64.36 -57.23 13.80
C TYR A 616 -65.18 -57.53 12.55
N PHE A 617 -66.11 -58.48 12.70
CA PHE A 617 -67.11 -58.84 11.70
C PHE A 617 -68.52 -58.57 12.26
N ASP A 618 -69.44 -58.19 11.38
CA ASP A 618 -70.86 -58.22 11.71
C ASP A 618 -71.39 -59.65 11.56
N PHE A 619 -72.18 -60.12 12.51
CA PHE A 619 -72.80 -61.44 12.48
C PHE A 619 -73.64 -61.62 11.20
N ASP A 620 -73.44 -62.75 10.50
CA ASP A 620 -74.11 -63.15 9.24
C ASP A 620 -73.82 -62.27 8.01
N LYS A 621 -72.67 -61.58 7.99
CA LYS A 621 -72.18 -60.84 6.82
C LYS A 621 -70.83 -61.36 6.33
N TYR A 622 -70.66 -61.39 5.01
CA TYR A 622 -69.44 -61.90 4.35
C TYR A 622 -68.32 -60.86 4.21
N ASN A 623 -68.60 -59.59 4.53
CA ASN A 623 -67.69 -58.46 4.33
C ASN A 623 -67.10 -57.94 5.66
N ILE A 624 -65.79 -57.65 5.67
CA ILE A 624 -65.05 -57.07 6.81
C ILE A 624 -65.57 -55.66 7.09
N ARG A 625 -65.70 -55.27 8.37
CA ARG A 625 -66.13 -53.91 8.72
C ARG A 625 -65.06 -52.88 8.31
N PRO A 626 -65.44 -51.69 7.80
CA PRO A 626 -64.46 -50.68 7.38
C PRO A 626 -63.47 -50.26 8.47
N ASP A 627 -63.88 -50.29 9.75
CA ASP A 627 -63.03 -49.98 10.90
C ASP A 627 -62.08 -51.13 11.31
N ALA A 628 -62.23 -52.30 10.70
CA ALA A 628 -61.35 -53.46 10.87
C ALA A 628 -60.43 -53.71 9.66
N ALA A 629 -60.44 -52.82 8.66
CA ALA A 629 -59.70 -52.96 7.40
C ALA A 629 -58.43 -52.08 7.30
N ALA A 630 -57.94 -51.54 8.42
CA ALA A 630 -56.79 -50.63 8.50
C ALA A 630 -55.51 -51.33 8.95
#